data_AF-A0A9X1N073-F1
#
_entry.id   AF-A0A9X1N073-F1
#
_cell.length_a   1.000
_cell.length_b   1.000
_cell.length_c   1.000
_cell.angle_alpha   90.00
_cell.angle_beta   90.00
_cell.angle_gamma   90.00
#
_symmetry.space_group_name_H-M   'P 1'
#
loop_
_entity.id
_entity.type
_entity.pdbx_description
1 polymer ?
#
loop_
_entity_poly.entity_id
_entity_poly.type
_entity_poly.pdbx_seq_one_letter_code
_entity_poly.pdbx_strand_id
1 'polypeptide(L)'
;MKKLIPLILIPFLQACGDAGSDTELPTIKAKSAYTCSQYNEYRTYGDRESQRRMISATIQQLDNEYTGESRIEKYYRAVHSTSANIGNSANADRRAYSSELYNIIDHTCLINPDNSLATAVTNSINKFYVDTATQPYLATCQSYLEGSISLENILSLATEERYYLIINPVKVIAETPDYGIEAVTHALVETCTAKPYERVWSQLDLTANKIANNIRHQQGLLESQEREKARLKFELETYGVSLFKTGNADCRDYQTQYEKSQQPGEHQAQYKAALLSTLTDAGELLTPRQRVVFDKLLADNPEGFASALLEATHSGHLGSSPCYKERKGERRKGVELKDAIESMDNIPAAIEPKPLTQNQLVPLGR
;
A
#
# COMPACT_ATOMS: atom_id res chain seq x y z
N MET A 1 76.98 -7.77 -49.03
CA MET A 1 75.97 -7.00 -48.25
C MET A 1 74.58 -7.44 -48.68
N LYS A 2 73.97 -8.37 -47.94
CA LYS A 2 72.59 -8.82 -48.15
C LYS A 2 71.79 -8.41 -46.92
N LYS A 3 70.85 -7.48 -47.10
CA LYS A 3 69.94 -7.00 -46.05
C LYS A 3 68.95 -8.12 -45.72
N LEU A 4 69.00 -8.61 -44.49
CA LEU A 4 67.91 -9.37 -43.87
C LEU A 4 66.78 -8.38 -43.57
N ILE A 5 65.65 -8.54 -44.25
CA ILE A 5 64.38 -7.93 -43.87
C ILE A 5 63.67 -8.98 -42.99
N PRO A 6 63.33 -8.68 -41.72
CA PRO A 6 62.56 -9.62 -40.92
C PRO A 6 61.11 -9.60 -41.40
N LEU A 7 60.69 -10.76 -41.91
CA LEU A 7 59.33 -11.10 -42.25
C LEU A 7 58.56 -11.34 -40.93
N ILE A 8 58.20 -10.25 -40.24
CA ILE A 8 57.28 -10.26 -39.10
C ILE A 8 56.04 -9.52 -39.55
N LEU A 9 55.17 -10.22 -40.27
CA LEU A 9 53.85 -9.70 -40.66
C LEU A 9 52.87 -10.84 -40.95
N ILE A 10 52.85 -11.88 -40.10
CA ILE A 10 51.75 -12.85 -40.02
C ILE A 10 51.60 -13.26 -38.54
N PRO A 11 50.83 -12.47 -37.77
CA PRO A 11 49.57 -13.03 -37.26
C PRO A 11 48.42 -12.00 -37.32
N PHE A 12 48.32 -11.22 -38.40
CA PHE A 12 47.19 -10.29 -38.63
C PHE A 12 46.15 -10.81 -39.64
N LEU A 13 46.21 -12.10 -39.99
CA LEU A 13 45.31 -12.74 -40.97
C LEU A 13 44.41 -13.85 -40.39
N GLN A 14 44.26 -13.92 -39.06
CA GLN A 14 43.28 -14.80 -38.38
C GLN A 14 42.27 -14.04 -37.50
N ALA A 15 42.12 -12.73 -37.67
CA ALA A 15 41.08 -11.93 -37.01
C ALA A 15 40.14 -11.22 -38.01
N CYS A 16 39.99 -11.77 -39.21
CA CYS A 16 38.84 -11.49 -40.08
C CYS A 16 37.83 -12.63 -39.91
N GLY A 17 37.29 -12.77 -38.71
CA GLY A 17 36.05 -13.50 -38.44
C GLY A 17 35.10 -12.49 -37.84
N ASP A 18 33.97 -12.27 -38.50
CA ASP A 18 32.94 -11.27 -38.19
C ASP A 18 32.85 -10.96 -36.68
N ALA A 19 33.39 -9.80 -36.29
CA ALA A 19 33.06 -9.22 -35.00
C ALA A 19 31.54 -8.97 -35.04
N GLY A 20 30.80 -9.79 -34.28
CA GLY A 20 29.34 -9.76 -34.26
C GLY A 20 28.81 -8.35 -34.10
N SER A 21 27.76 -8.02 -34.85
CA SER A 21 27.06 -6.75 -34.71
C SER A 21 26.52 -6.64 -33.28
N ASP A 22 26.81 -5.53 -32.60
CA ASP A 22 26.24 -5.26 -31.27
C ASP A 22 24.72 -5.11 -31.30
N THR A 23 24.15 -4.89 -32.49
CA THR A 23 22.75 -4.50 -32.68
C THR A 23 21.93 -5.46 -33.54
N GLU A 24 22.55 -6.52 -34.09
CA GLU A 24 21.87 -7.49 -34.95
C GLU A 24 22.42 -8.90 -34.75
N LEU A 25 21.54 -9.87 -34.52
CA LEU A 25 21.91 -11.28 -34.45
C LEU A 25 22.32 -11.75 -35.84
N PRO A 26 23.46 -12.44 -35.98
CA PRO A 26 23.87 -12.99 -37.26
C PRO A 26 22.89 -14.08 -37.69
N THR A 27 22.44 -14.05 -38.95
CA THR A 27 21.61 -15.11 -39.50
C THR A 27 22.36 -16.45 -39.45
N ILE A 28 21.84 -17.40 -38.67
CA ILE A 28 22.45 -18.72 -38.55
C ILE A 28 22.25 -19.50 -39.85
N LYS A 29 23.34 -20.04 -40.40
CA LYS A 29 23.35 -20.87 -41.62
C LYS A 29 22.92 -22.33 -41.39
N ALA A 30 22.67 -22.72 -40.14
CA ALA A 30 22.20 -24.06 -39.81
C ALA A 30 20.83 -24.33 -40.47
N LYS A 31 20.67 -25.54 -41.02
CA LYS A 31 19.38 -25.97 -41.60
C LYS A 31 18.33 -26.02 -40.49
N SER A 32 17.42 -25.05 -40.47
CA SER A 32 16.19 -25.14 -39.68
C SER A 32 15.46 -26.43 -40.04
N ALA A 33 14.93 -27.15 -39.03
CA ALA A 33 14.07 -28.31 -39.26
C ALA A 33 12.72 -27.93 -39.91
N TYR A 34 12.38 -26.64 -39.90
CA TYR A 34 11.10 -26.12 -40.35
C TYR A 34 11.24 -24.96 -41.33
N THR A 35 10.29 -24.83 -42.25
CA THR A 35 10.13 -23.68 -43.15
C THR A 35 8.96 -22.80 -42.72
N CYS A 36 8.95 -21.54 -43.17
CA CYS A 36 7.80 -20.66 -42.97
C CYS A 36 6.53 -21.17 -43.65
N SER A 37 6.65 -21.86 -44.78
CA SER A 37 5.52 -22.52 -45.45
C SER A 37 4.85 -23.57 -44.55
N GLN A 38 5.62 -24.46 -43.91
CA GLN A 38 5.09 -25.42 -42.94
C GLN A 38 4.45 -24.73 -41.74
N TYR A 39 5.06 -23.65 -41.25
CA TYR A 39 4.50 -22.87 -40.14
C TYR A 39 3.15 -22.23 -40.51
N ASN A 40 3.04 -21.67 -41.72
CA ASN A 40 1.82 -21.06 -42.24
C ASN A 40 0.71 -22.10 -42.51
N GLU A 41 1.07 -23.33 -42.87
CA GLU A 41 0.13 -24.44 -43.02
C GLU A 41 -0.61 -24.72 -41.71
N TYR A 42 0.13 -24.92 -40.61
CA TYR A 42 -0.48 -25.09 -39.28
C TYR A 42 -1.30 -23.89 -38.84
N ARG A 43 -0.86 -22.67 -39.21
CA ARG A 43 -1.63 -21.45 -38.95
C ARG A 43 -3.00 -21.48 -39.65
N THR A 44 -3.01 -21.90 -40.91
CA THR A 44 -4.21 -21.96 -41.75
C THR A 44 -5.22 -22.97 -41.20
N TYR A 45 -4.73 -24.09 -40.65
CA TYR A 45 -5.56 -25.10 -39.98
C TYR A 45 -5.93 -24.75 -38.54
N GLY A 46 -5.42 -23.64 -37.98
CA GLY A 46 -5.68 -23.22 -36.61
C GLY A 46 -4.95 -24.03 -35.54
N ASP A 47 -3.95 -24.83 -35.91
CA ASP A 47 -3.15 -25.64 -34.98
C ASP A 47 -2.05 -24.81 -34.29
N ARG A 48 -2.49 -24.03 -33.30
CA ARG A 48 -1.61 -23.16 -32.50
C ARG A 48 -0.60 -23.93 -31.65
N GLU A 49 -0.87 -25.18 -31.30
CA GLU A 49 0.07 -25.99 -30.53
C GLU A 49 1.28 -26.37 -31.36
N SER A 50 1.05 -26.86 -32.59
CA SER A 50 2.13 -27.21 -33.51
C SER A 50 2.98 -25.98 -33.86
N GLN A 51 2.35 -24.82 -34.11
CA GLN A 51 3.09 -23.56 -34.32
C GLN A 51 4.01 -23.22 -33.14
N ARG A 52 3.50 -23.29 -31.91
CA ARG A 52 4.29 -23.02 -30.70
C ARG A 52 5.44 -24.01 -30.53
N ARG A 53 5.21 -25.30 -30.83
CA ARG A 53 6.27 -26.32 -30.76
C ARG A 53 7.36 -26.07 -31.80
N MET A 54 6.99 -25.68 -33.01
CA MET A 54 7.96 -25.31 -34.06
C MET A 54 8.81 -24.11 -33.63
N ILE A 55 8.19 -23.05 -33.12
CA ILE A 55 8.95 -21.88 -32.63
C ILE A 55 9.82 -22.28 -31.44
N SER A 56 9.30 -23.04 -30.47
CA SER A 56 10.08 -23.48 -29.32
C SER A 56 11.30 -24.32 -29.73
N ALA A 57 11.15 -25.23 -30.69
CA ALA A 57 12.26 -26.03 -31.20
C ALA A 57 13.27 -25.15 -31.95
N THR A 58 12.80 -24.15 -32.71
CA THR A 58 13.68 -23.16 -33.33
C THR A 58 14.43 -22.34 -32.29
N ILE A 59 13.78 -21.83 -31.24
CA ILE A 59 14.46 -21.10 -30.16
C ILE A 59 15.51 -21.98 -29.48
N GLN A 60 15.23 -23.27 -29.22
CA GLN A 60 16.23 -24.20 -28.69
C GLN A 60 17.44 -24.38 -29.62
N GLN A 61 17.23 -24.34 -30.93
CA GLN A 61 18.33 -24.34 -31.90
C GLN A 61 19.14 -23.04 -31.80
N LEU A 62 18.48 -21.89 -31.75
CA LEU A 62 19.13 -20.57 -31.62
C LEU A 62 19.91 -20.44 -30.30
N ASP A 63 19.43 -21.05 -29.21
CA ASP A 63 20.10 -21.05 -27.89
C ASP A 63 21.51 -21.63 -27.95
N ASN A 64 21.75 -22.62 -28.83
CA ASN A 64 23.07 -23.24 -28.99
C ASN A 64 24.04 -22.37 -29.82
N GLU A 65 23.50 -21.44 -30.60
CA GLU A 65 24.26 -20.66 -31.57
C GLU A 65 24.60 -19.27 -31.01
N TYR A 66 23.64 -18.62 -30.34
CA TYR A 66 23.78 -17.26 -29.78
C TYR A 66 24.37 -17.24 -28.37
N THR A 67 25.64 -17.66 -28.29
CA THR A 67 26.39 -17.79 -27.03
C THR A 67 27.35 -16.64 -26.73
N GLY A 68 27.51 -15.68 -27.65
CA GLY A 68 28.47 -14.59 -27.50
C GLY A 68 28.01 -13.46 -26.58
N GLU A 69 28.80 -12.39 -26.51
CA GLU A 69 28.67 -11.33 -25.49
C GLU A 69 28.15 -10.00 -26.03
N SER A 70 27.69 -9.97 -27.28
CA SER A 70 27.10 -8.78 -27.88
C SER A 70 25.83 -8.35 -27.14
N ARG A 71 25.47 -7.06 -27.25
CA ARG A 71 24.29 -6.53 -26.53
C ARG A 71 23.01 -7.26 -26.93
N ILE A 72 22.82 -7.50 -28.23
CA ILE A 72 21.63 -8.20 -28.73
C ILE A 72 21.60 -9.68 -28.36
N GLU A 73 22.75 -10.36 -28.27
CA GLU A 73 22.79 -11.77 -27.80
C GLU A 73 22.47 -11.87 -26.31
N LYS A 74 22.93 -10.92 -25.49
CA LYS A 74 22.52 -10.83 -24.08
C LYS A 74 21.04 -10.55 -23.92
N TYR A 75 20.50 -9.64 -24.73
CA TYR A 75 19.05 -9.39 -24.79
C TYR A 75 18.28 -10.66 -25.17
N TYR A 76 18.70 -11.35 -26.23
CA TYR A 76 18.10 -12.61 -26.66
C TYR A 76 18.08 -13.64 -25.53
N ARG A 77 19.21 -13.85 -24.86
CA ARG A 77 19.29 -14.81 -23.74
C ARG A 77 18.43 -14.42 -22.54
N ALA A 78 18.36 -13.12 -22.25
CA ALA A 78 17.55 -12.63 -21.13
C ALA A 78 16.05 -12.70 -21.39
N VAL A 79 15.62 -12.54 -22.65
CA VAL A 79 14.21 -12.32 -23.00
C VAL A 79 13.55 -13.52 -23.70
N HIS A 80 14.27 -14.20 -24.59
CA HIS A 80 13.71 -15.17 -25.52
C HIS A 80 14.24 -16.60 -25.35
N SER A 81 15.42 -16.77 -24.74
CA SER A 81 16.03 -18.09 -24.53
C SER A 81 15.18 -19.02 -23.67
N THR A 82 15.27 -20.32 -23.92
CA THR A 82 14.67 -21.34 -23.04
C THR A 82 15.25 -21.36 -21.63
N SER A 83 16.48 -20.84 -21.46
CA SER A 83 17.19 -20.77 -20.18
C SER A 83 16.95 -19.48 -19.39
N ALA A 84 16.10 -18.58 -19.90
CA ALA A 84 15.84 -17.31 -19.24
C ALA A 84 15.32 -17.52 -17.79
N ASN A 85 16.11 -17.07 -16.80
CA ASN A 85 15.72 -17.06 -15.39
C ASN A 85 14.80 -15.86 -15.14
N ILE A 86 13.53 -16.14 -14.82
CA ILE A 86 12.48 -15.13 -14.81
C ILE A 86 11.82 -15.11 -13.41
N GLY A 87 11.87 -13.96 -12.74
CA GLY A 87 11.12 -13.70 -11.50
C GLY A 87 9.62 -13.42 -11.75
N ASN A 88 8.80 -13.31 -10.70
CA ASN A 88 7.33 -13.23 -10.83
C ASN A 88 6.80 -12.05 -11.68
N SER A 89 7.41 -10.85 -11.61
CA SER A 89 7.09 -9.70 -12.49
C SER A 89 7.29 -10.06 -13.97
N ALA A 90 8.33 -10.83 -14.24
CA ALA A 90 8.76 -11.15 -15.59
C ALA A 90 7.85 -12.20 -16.27
N ASN A 91 6.87 -12.80 -15.58
CA ASN A 91 5.84 -13.62 -16.21
C ASN A 91 4.83 -12.82 -17.05
N ALA A 92 4.45 -11.62 -16.60
CA ALA A 92 3.57 -10.74 -17.37
C ALA A 92 4.30 -10.17 -18.59
N ASP A 93 5.54 -9.74 -18.40
CA ASP A 93 6.42 -9.27 -19.47
C ASP A 93 6.69 -10.34 -20.51
N ARG A 94 6.96 -11.58 -20.08
CA ARG A 94 7.13 -12.71 -21.00
C ARG A 94 5.90 -12.91 -21.86
N ARG A 95 4.69 -12.87 -21.29
CA ARG A 95 3.47 -13.02 -22.09
C ARG A 95 3.32 -11.89 -23.13
N ALA A 96 3.58 -10.65 -22.73
CA ALA A 96 3.52 -9.50 -23.65
C ALA A 96 4.55 -9.64 -24.78
N TYR A 97 5.81 -9.92 -24.44
CA TYR A 97 6.90 -10.05 -25.40
C TYR A 97 6.78 -11.29 -26.29
N SER A 98 6.38 -12.44 -25.75
CA SER A 98 6.12 -13.64 -26.57
C SER A 98 4.95 -13.42 -27.54
N SER A 99 3.89 -12.74 -27.10
CA SER A 99 2.77 -12.43 -27.99
C SER A 99 3.21 -11.54 -29.15
N GLU A 100 3.99 -10.50 -28.87
CA GLU A 100 4.47 -9.59 -29.91
C GLU A 100 5.48 -10.26 -30.85
N LEU A 101 6.41 -11.05 -30.30
CA LEU A 101 7.34 -11.84 -31.10
C LEU A 101 6.59 -12.80 -32.05
N TYR A 102 5.55 -13.49 -31.58
CA TYR A 102 4.74 -14.36 -32.42
C TYR A 102 4.01 -13.59 -33.53
N ASN A 103 3.48 -12.40 -33.25
CA ASN A 103 2.88 -11.55 -34.27
C ASN A 103 3.89 -11.18 -35.37
N ILE A 104 5.13 -10.85 -34.99
CA ILE A 104 6.20 -10.51 -35.93
C ILE A 104 6.63 -11.74 -36.74
N ILE A 105 6.75 -12.91 -36.11
CA ILE A 105 7.04 -14.18 -36.81
C ILE A 105 5.94 -14.50 -37.82
N ASP A 106 4.67 -14.40 -37.40
CA ASP A 106 3.51 -14.62 -38.26
C ASP A 106 3.56 -13.74 -39.51
N HIS A 107 3.90 -12.46 -39.34
CA HIS A 107 4.03 -11.53 -40.45
C HIS A 107 5.24 -11.86 -41.35
N THR A 108 6.38 -12.15 -40.74
CA THR A 108 7.64 -12.45 -41.45
C THR A 108 7.50 -13.71 -42.30
N CYS A 109 6.88 -14.76 -41.76
CA CYS A 109 6.66 -16.01 -42.48
C CYS A 109 5.57 -15.92 -43.55
N LEU A 110 4.57 -15.06 -43.41
CA LEU A 110 3.61 -14.80 -44.48
C LEU A 110 4.26 -14.13 -45.70
N ILE A 111 5.13 -13.15 -45.46
CA ILE A 111 5.79 -12.41 -46.55
C ILE A 111 6.83 -13.29 -47.24
N ASN A 112 7.54 -14.13 -46.49
CA ASN A 112 8.64 -14.95 -47.00
C ASN A 112 8.42 -16.44 -46.70
N PRO A 113 7.47 -17.11 -47.37
CA PRO A 113 7.12 -18.51 -47.07
C PRO A 113 8.26 -19.49 -47.35
N ASP A 114 9.17 -19.14 -48.27
CA ASP A 114 10.32 -19.98 -48.64
C ASP A 114 11.49 -19.90 -47.65
N ASN A 115 11.45 -18.94 -46.70
CA ASN A 115 12.48 -18.82 -45.69
C ASN A 115 12.44 -19.98 -44.70
N SER A 116 13.62 -20.31 -44.18
CA SER A 116 13.73 -21.18 -43.02
C SER A 116 13.10 -20.51 -41.79
N LEU A 117 12.45 -21.29 -40.92
CA LEU A 117 11.83 -20.74 -39.71
C LEU A 117 12.90 -20.10 -38.80
N ALA A 118 14.10 -20.68 -38.71
CA ALA A 118 15.22 -20.07 -37.96
C ALA A 118 15.61 -18.67 -38.47
N THR A 119 15.64 -18.48 -39.79
CA THR A 119 15.88 -17.16 -40.40
C THR A 119 14.75 -16.18 -40.06
N ALA A 120 13.49 -16.62 -40.19
CA ALA A 120 12.35 -15.76 -39.88
C ALA A 120 12.28 -15.38 -38.39
N VAL A 121 12.55 -16.31 -37.48
CA VAL A 121 12.61 -16.06 -36.04
C VAL A 121 13.77 -15.11 -35.70
N THR A 122 14.95 -15.31 -36.29
CA THR A 122 16.10 -14.41 -36.09
C THR A 122 15.77 -12.98 -36.56
N ASN A 123 15.22 -12.83 -37.76
CA ASN A 123 14.80 -11.53 -38.28
C ASN A 123 13.72 -10.88 -37.40
N SER A 124 12.81 -11.70 -36.86
CA SER A 124 11.76 -11.24 -35.95
C SER A 124 12.32 -10.76 -34.62
N ILE A 125 13.33 -11.45 -34.06
CA ILE A 125 14.04 -11.02 -32.85
C ILE A 125 14.80 -9.71 -33.11
N ASN A 126 15.51 -9.60 -34.25
CA ASN A 126 16.21 -8.37 -34.63
C ASN A 126 15.24 -7.19 -34.75
N LYS A 127 14.11 -7.38 -35.43
CA LYS A 127 13.04 -6.39 -35.52
C LYS A 127 12.50 -6.03 -34.13
N PHE A 128 12.18 -7.03 -33.31
CA PHE A 128 11.61 -6.82 -31.99
C PHE A 128 12.59 -6.05 -31.08
N TYR A 129 13.89 -6.35 -31.16
CA TYR A 129 14.94 -5.61 -30.45
C TYR A 129 14.95 -4.13 -30.84
N VAL A 130 14.87 -3.80 -32.14
CA VAL A 130 14.73 -2.41 -32.60
C VAL A 130 13.43 -1.77 -32.09
N ASP A 131 12.33 -2.52 -32.08
CA ASP A 131 11.05 -2.03 -31.57
C ASP A 131 11.14 -1.70 -30.07
N THR A 132 11.98 -2.39 -29.27
CA THR A 132 12.19 -2.04 -27.85
C THR A 132 12.82 -0.67 -27.64
N ALA A 133 13.61 -0.16 -28.59
CA ALA A 133 14.20 1.18 -28.51
C ALA A 133 13.27 2.29 -28.99
N THR A 134 12.17 1.95 -29.68
CA THR A 134 11.31 2.93 -30.38
C THR A 134 9.86 2.93 -29.90
N GLN A 135 9.38 1.83 -29.32
CA GLN A 135 7.99 1.65 -28.88
C GLN A 135 7.90 1.69 -27.34
N PRO A 136 7.30 2.73 -26.72
CA PRO A 136 7.27 2.88 -25.27
C PRO A 136 6.63 1.68 -24.52
N TYR A 137 5.62 1.04 -25.11
CA TYR A 137 4.99 -0.13 -24.50
C TYR A 137 5.85 -1.39 -24.55
N LEU A 138 6.85 -1.48 -25.45
CA LEU A 138 7.78 -2.61 -25.54
C LEU A 138 9.13 -2.32 -24.89
N ALA A 139 9.37 -1.07 -24.49
CA ALA A 139 10.65 -0.60 -24.00
C ALA A 139 11.23 -1.46 -22.86
N THR A 140 12.50 -1.78 -22.98
CA THR A 140 13.28 -2.40 -21.90
C THR A 140 13.86 -1.33 -20.98
N CYS A 141 14.28 -1.73 -19.79
CA CYS A 141 15.08 -0.90 -18.90
C CYS A 141 16.37 -0.40 -19.52
N GLN A 142 17.02 -1.19 -20.37
CA GLN A 142 18.19 -0.76 -21.12
C GLN A 142 17.84 0.42 -22.03
N SER A 143 16.74 0.32 -22.79
CA SER A 143 16.28 1.39 -23.70
C SER A 143 15.97 2.70 -22.98
N TYR A 144 15.48 2.62 -21.74
CA TYR A 144 15.26 3.78 -20.88
C TYR A 144 16.56 4.37 -20.33
N LEU A 145 17.47 3.53 -19.81
CA LEU A 145 18.77 3.97 -19.29
C LEU A 145 19.65 4.60 -20.37
N GLU A 146 19.52 4.15 -21.62
CA GLU A 146 20.23 4.71 -22.78
C GLU A 146 19.55 5.96 -23.36
N GLY A 147 18.40 6.37 -22.81
CA GLY A 147 17.67 7.56 -23.25
C GLY A 147 16.92 7.40 -24.58
N SER A 148 16.79 6.18 -25.11
CA SER A 148 16.01 5.92 -26.33
C SER A 148 14.51 6.10 -26.08
N ILE A 149 14.05 5.81 -24.86
CA ILE A 149 12.67 6.03 -24.41
C ILE A 149 12.72 6.82 -23.10
N SER A 150 12.01 7.94 -23.04
CA SER A 150 11.89 8.73 -21.81
C SER A 150 10.66 8.34 -20.97
N LEU A 151 10.65 8.74 -19.70
CA LEU A 151 9.48 8.59 -18.82
C LEU A 151 8.25 9.31 -19.42
N GLU A 152 8.45 10.46 -20.05
CA GLU A 152 7.38 11.21 -20.72
C GLU A 152 6.75 10.41 -21.87
N ASN A 153 7.56 9.73 -22.69
CA ASN A 153 7.03 8.88 -23.76
C ASN A 153 6.11 7.78 -23.23
N ILE A 154 6.48 7.19 -22.10
CA ILE A 154 5.72 6.11 -21.45
C ILE A 154 4.42 6.66 -20.85
N LEU A 155 4.49 7.79 -20.12
CA LEU A 155 3.33 8.41 -19.49
C LEU A 155 2.34 8.95 -20.53
N SER A 156 2.83 9.51 -21.64
CA SER A 156 1.98 9.94 -22.75
C SER A 156 1.19 8.75 -23.31
N LEU A 157 1.81 7.59 -23.50
CA LEU A 157 1.12 6.39 -23.98
C LEU A 157 0.16 5.82 -22.94
N ALA A 158 0.49 5.96 -21.65
CA ALA A 158 -0.36 5.50 -20.56
C ALA A 158 -1.71 6.23 -20.46
N THR A 159 -1.87 7.37 -21.16
CA THR A 159 -3.14 8.12 -21.20
C THR A 159 -4.22 7.41 -22.01
N GLU A 160 -3.84 6.44 -22.84
CA GLU A 160 -4.79 5.56 -23.52
C GLU A 160 -5.46 4.62 -22.51
N GLU A 161 -6.77 4.43 -22.63
CA GLU A 161 -7.59 3.66 -21.68
C GLU A 161 -7.05 2.22 -21.44
N ARG A 162 -6.46 1.61 -22.48
CA ARG A 162 -5.82 0.28 -22.41
C ARG A 162 -4.57 0.21 -21.52
N TYR A 163 -4.02 1.36 -21.09
CA TYR A 163 -2.72 1.48 -20.43
C TYR A 163 -2.75 2.31 -19.12
N TYR A 164 -3.95 2.65 -18.62
CA TYR A 164 -4.15 3.61 -17.53
C TYR A 164 -3.56 3.22 -16.14
N LEU A 165 -3.23 1.94 -15.92
CA LEU A 165 -2.82 1.42 -14.61
C LEU A 165 -1.60 2.14 -14.01
N ILE A 166 -0.70 2.67 -14.84
CA ILE A 166 0.50 3.38 -14.42
C ILE A 166 0.24 4.84 -14.02
N ILE A 167 -0.78 5.49 -14.62
CA ILE A 167 -0.99 6.93 -14.45
C ILE A 167 -1.35 7.27 -13.01
N ASN A 168 -2.24 6.48 -12.41
CA ASN A 168 -2.80 6.79 -11.11
C ASN A 168 -1.73 6.86 -10.00
N PRO A 169 -0.84 5.86 -9.82
CA PRO A 169 0.21 5.95 -8.81
C PRO A 169 1.22 7.07 -9.12
N VAL A 170 1.59 7.30 -10.39
CA VAL A 170 2.50 8.39 -10.77
C VAL A 170 1.91 9.76 -10.45
N LYS A 171 0.62 9.95 -10.72
CA LYS A 171 -0.11 11.19 -10.39
C LYS A 171 -0.11 11.48 -8.90
N VAL A 172 -0.40 10.47 -8.07
CA VAL A 172 -0.36 10.60 -6.60
C VAL A 172 1.01 11.09 -6.13
N ILE A 173 2.09 10.53 -6.68
CA ILE A 173 3.46 10.93 -6.31
C ILE A 173 3.75 12.37 -6.75
N ALA A 174 3.36 12.73 -7.98
CA ALA A 174 3.61 14.05 -8.53
C ALA A 174 2.84 15.17 -7.79
N GLU A 175 1.66 14.85 -7.23
CA GLU A 175 0.83 15.80 -6.49
C GLU A 175 1.16 15.87 -4.99
N THR A 176 2.00 14.95 -4.47
CA THR A 176 2.36 14.92 -3.05
C THR A 176 3.49 15.91 -2.75
N PRO A 177 3.34 16.82 -1.77
CA PRO A 177 4.41 17.75 -1.37
C PRO A 177 5.71 17.01 -1.03
N ASP A 178 6.85 17.59 -1.40
CA ASP A 178 8.21 17.02 -1.26
C ASP A 178 8.49 15.74 -2.06
N TYR A 179 7.45 15.17 -2.68
CA TYR A 179 7.56 14.15 -3.71
C TYR A 179 7.30 14.80 -5.07
N GLY A 180 7.79 14.17 -6.13
CA GLY A 180 7.69 14.73 -7.47
C GLY A 180 8.02 13.69 -8.51
N ILE A 181 7.94 14.06 -9.78
CA ILE A 181 8.25 13.15 -10.89
C ILE A 181 9.72 12.67 -10.84
N GLU A 182 10.60 13.45 -10.24
CA GLU A 182 12.00 13.09 -10.00
C GLU A 182 12.14 11.87 -9.07
N ALA A 183 11.27 11.72 -8.08
CA ALA A 183 11.28 10.56 -7.18
C ALA A 183 10.97 9.26 -7.94
N VAL A 184 10.03 9.32 -8.89
CA VAL A 184 9.72 8.20 -9.79
C VAL A 184 10.90 7.91 -10.70
N THR A 185 11.50 8.96 -11.28
CA THR A 185 12.64 8.85 -12.20
C THR A 185 13.83 8.18 -11.52
N HIS A 186 14.23 8.66 -10.34
CA HIS A 186 15.36 8.11 -9.58
C HIS A 186 15.14 6.63 -9.22
N ALA A 187 13.96 6.29 -8.69
CA ALA A 187 13.65 4.92 -8.30
C ALA A 187 13.54 3.98 -9.53
N LEU A 188 13.07 4.48 -10.67
CA LEU A 188 13.03 3.73 -11.92
C LEU A 188 14.45 3.48 -12.46
N VAL A 189 15.34 4.47 -12.41
CA VAL A 189 16.77 4.29 -12.79
C VAL A 189 17.44 3.21 -11.95
N GLU A 190 17.25 3.23 -10.64
CA GLU A 190 17.81 2.21 -9.72
C GLU A 190 17.31 0.81 -10.09
N THR A 191 15.99 0.66 -10.24
CA THR A 191 15.36 -0.62 -10.59
C THR A 191 15.80 -1.11 -11.96
N CYS A 192 15.89 -0.22 -12.95
CA CYS A 192 16.30 -0.56 -14.30
C CYS A 192 17.78 -0.93 -14.40
N THR A 193 18.65 -0.33 -13.57
CA THR A 193 20.06 -0.69 -13.51
C THR A 193 20.24 -2.14 -13.03
N ALA A 194 19.40 -2.58 -12.08
CA ALA A 194 19.42 -3.96 -11.60
C ALA A 194 18.84 -4.96 -12.61
N LYS A 195 17.95 -4.51 -13.51
CA LYS A 195 17.12 -5.36 -14.38
C LYS A 195 17.03 -4.81 -15.81
N PRO A 196 18.16 -4.69 -16.54
CA PRO A 196 18.21 -3.98 -17.83
C PRO A 196 17.30 -4.58 -18.91
N TYR A 197 17.02 -5.89 -18.87
CA TYR A 197 16.22 -6.57 -19.89
C TYR A 197 14.74 -6.73 -19.52
N GLU A 198 14.33 -6.31 -18.31
CA GLU A 198 12.90 -6.27 -17.95
C GLU A 198 12.21 -5.08 -18.64
N ARG A 199 10.89 -5.22 -18.82
CA ARG A 199 10.10 -4.18 -19.46
C ARG A 199 9.98 -2.98 -18.53
N VAL A 200 10.30 -1.80 -19.04
CA VAL A 200 10.24 -0.55 -18.27
C VAL A 200 8.84 -0.26 -17.76
N TRP A 201 7.83 -0.56 -18.56
CA TRP A 201 6.43 -0.44 -18.17
C TRP A 201 6.14 -1.11 -16.82
N SER A 202 6.58 -2.37 -16.68
CA SER A 202 6.34 -3.17 -15.48
C SER A 202 7.18 -2.69 -14.29
N GLN A 203 8.41 -2.26 -14.53
CA GLN A 203 9.22 -1.66 -13.46
C GLN A 203 8.65 -0.34 -12.97
N LEU A 204 8.14 0.50 -13.89
CA LEU A 204 7.48 1.75 -13.55
C LEU A 204 6.20 1.50 -12.73
N ASP A 205 5.36 0.55 -13.14
CA ASP A 205 4.17 0.17 -12.39
C ASP A 205 4.51 -0.27 -10.96
N LEU A 206 5.47 -1.19 -10.80
CA LEU A 206 5.89 -1.68 -9.48
C LEU A 206 6.48 -0.55 -8.61
N THR A 207 7.34 0.27 -9.20
CA THR A 207 8.04 1.35 -8.50
C THR A 207 7.07 2.45 -8.08
N ALA A 208 6.22 2.90 -9.00
CA ALA A 208 5.23 3.93 -8.73
C ALA A 208 4.23 3.46 -7.67
N ASN A 209 3.72 2.22 -7.76
CA ASN A 209 2.82 1.69 -6.75
C ASN A 209 3.48 1.60 -5.37
N LYS A 210 4.75 1.17 -5.30
CA LYS A 210 5.50 1.11 -4.04
C LYS A 210 5.60 2.48 -3.37
N ILE A 211 5.98 3.51 -4.12
CA ILE A 211 6.11 4.89 -3.60
C ILE A 211 4.73 5.43 -3.20
N ALA A 212 3.73 5.33 -4.08
CA ALA A 212 2.38 5.83 -3.82
C ALA A 212 1.75 5.17 -2.58
N ASN A 213 1.96 3.88 -2.38
CA ASN A 213 1.47 3.18 -1.19
C ASN A 213 2.18 3.64 0.09
N ASN A 214 3.49 3.91 0.03
CA ASN A 214 4.21 4.48 1.17
C ASN A 214 3.69 5.88 1.53
N ILE A 215 3.44 6.73 0.53
CA ILE A 215 2.84 8.05 0.74
C ILE A 215 1.47 7.92 1.42
N ARG A 216 0.57 7.10 0.88
CA ARG A 216 -0.77 6.89 1.45
C ARG A 216 -0.71 6.37 2.88
N HIS A 217 0.23 5.46 3.17
CA HIS A 217 0.43 4.93 4.51
C HIS A 217 0.90 6.03 5.48
N GLN A 218 1.87 6.85 5.08
CA GLN A 218 2.35 7.97 5.91
C GLN A 218 1.26 9.02 6.15
N GLN A 219 0.50 9.40 5.12
CA GLN A 219 -0.64 10.31 5.25
C GLN A 219 -1.71 9.74 6.18
N GLY A 220 -2.04 8.45 6.05
CA GLY A 220 -2.99 7.78 6.94
C GLY A 220 -2.52 7.75 8.41
N LEU A 221 -1.22 7.59 8.66
CA LEU A 221 -0.66 7.67 10.01
C LEU A 221 -0.76 9.09 10.59
N LEU A 222 -0.44 10.12 9.80
CA LEU A 222 -0.55 11.52 10.23
C LEU A 222 -2.01 11.89 10.53
N GLU A 223 -2.94 11.56 9.63
CA GLU A 223 -4.37 11.79 9.86
C GLU A 223 -4.88 11.06 11.10
N SER A 224 -4.45 9.81 11.31
CA SER A 224 -4.83 9.06 12.52
C SER A 224 -4.29 9.72 13.79
N GLN A 225 -3.05 10.22 13.77
CA GLN A 225 -2.47 10.93 14.91
C GLN A 225 -3.18 12.27 15.17
N GLU A 226 -3.52 13.02 14.13
CA GLU A 226 -4.26 14.28 14.25
C GLU A 226 -5.67 14.05 14.78
N ARG A 227 -6.36 13.01 14.31
CA ARG A 227 -7.68 12.61 14.85
C ARG A 227 -7.60 12.22 16.31
N GLU A 228 -6.58 11.45 16.71
CA GLU A 228 -6.41 11.07 18.11
C GLU A 228 -6.05 12.27 18.99
N LYS A 229 -5.20 13.18 18.51
CA LYS A 229 -4.90 14.44 19.20
C LYS A 229 -6.14 15.32 19.34
N ALA A 230 -6.94 15.47 18.29
CA ALA A 230 -8.18 16.24 18.31
C ALA A 230 -9.21 15.61 19.26
N ARG A 231 -9.34 14.28 19.25
CA ARG A 231 -10.21 13.53 20.16
C ARG A 231 -9.76 13.72 21.60
N LEU A 232 -8.48 13.56 21.89
CA LEU A 232 -7.92 13.76 23.23
C LEU A 232 -8.11 15.20 23.71
N LYS A 233 -7.88 16.20 22.84
CA LYS A 233 -8.13 17.60 23.15
C LYS A 233 -9.59 17.84 23.53
N PHE A 234 -10.53 17.34 22.73
CA PHE A 234 -11.95 17.41 23.03
C PHE A 234 -12.28 16.71 24.36
N GLU A 235 -11.73 15.51 24.58
CA GLU A 235 -11.94 14.76 25.83
C GLU A 235 -11.43 15.52 27.05
N LEU A 236 -10.28 16.19 26.97
CA LEU A 236 -9.72 16.98 28.06
C LEU A 236 -10.48 18.29 28.30
N GLU A 237 -10.90 18.98 27.24
CA GLU A 237 -11.72 20.20 27.34
C GLU A 237 -13.12 19.91 27.89
N THR A 238 -13.66 18.71 27.64
CA THR A 238 -15.00 18.32 28.09
C THR A 238 -14.98 17.66 29.47
N TYR A 239 -14.15 16.63 29.65
CA TYR A 239 -14.17 15.76 30.82
C TYR A 239 -13.00 16.03 31.79
N GLY A 240 -11.97 16.76 31.37
CA GLY A 240 -10.81 17.14 32.18
C GLY A 240 -11.00 18.43 32.99
N VAL A 241 -12.23 18.96 33.03
CA VAL A 241 -12.66 20.10 33.85
C VAL A 241 -14.02 19.79 34.50
N SER A 242 -14.48 20.63 35.43
CA SER A 242 -15.85 20.48 35.95
C SER A 242 -16.88 20.56 34.82
N LEU A 243 -17.82 19.60 34.79
CA LEU A 243 -18.87 19.57 33.77
C LEU A 243 -19.77 20.81 33.83
N PHE A 244 -19.96 21.41 35.02
CA PHE A 244 -20.74 22.65 35.13
C PHE A 244 -20.09 23.85 34.44
N LYS A 245 -18.78 23.80 34.17
CA LYS A 245 -18.05 24.84 33.43
C LYS A 245 -18.18 24.69 31.91
N THR A 246 -18.65 23.55 31.40
CA THR A 246 -18.86 23.33 29.95
C THR A 246 -20.21 23.85 29.45
N GLY A 247 -21.12 24.19 30.38
CA GLY A 247 -22.40 24.86 30.08
C GLY A 247 -23.55 23.94 29.66
N ASN A 248 -23.33 22.64 29.44
CA ASN A 248 -24.36 21.65 29.09
C ASN A 248 -24.08 20.28 29.73
N ALA A 249 -23.87 20.23 31.05
CA ALA A 249 -23.59 18.98 31.76
C ALA A 249 -24.83 18.06 31.80
N ASP A 250 -24.72 16.86 31.23
CA ASP A 250 -25.72 15.80 31.39
C ASP A 250 -25.18 14.59 32.17
N CYS A 251 -26.06 13.65 32.52
CA CYS A 251 -25.64 12.46 33.26
C CYS A 251 -24.70 11.54 32.46
N ARG A 252 -24.75 11.55 31.13
CA ARG A 252 -23.87 10.74 30.29
C ARG A 252 -22.46 11.31 30.31
N ASP A 253 -22.34 12.63 30.35
CA ASP A 253 -21.07 13.32 30.53
C ASP A 253 -20.49 13.05 31.92
N TYR A 254 -21.33 13.00 32.97
CA TYR A 254 -20.91 12.59 34.31
C TYR A 254 -20.40 11.16 34.35
N GLN A 255 -21.12 10.22 33.73
CA GLN A 255 -20.66 8.84 33.60
C GLN A 255 -19.32 8.76 32.87
N THR A 256 -19.18 9.48 31.76
CA THR A 256 -17.95 9.48 30.96
C THR A 256 -16.78 10.05 31.75
N GLN A 257 -16.98 11.17 32.46
CA GLN A 257 -15.97 11.76 33.35
C GLN A 257 -15.58 10.81 34.50
N TYR A 258 -16.56 10.13 35.11
CA TYR A 258 -16.30 9.13 36.15
C TYR A 258 -15.46 7.97 35.60
N GLU A 259 -15.86 7.35 34.51
CA GLU A 259 -15.12 6.24 33.89
C GLU A 259 -13.68 6.63 33.54
N LYS A 260 -13.48 7.81 32.95
CA LYS A 260 -12.14 8.36 32.61
C LYS A 260 -11.29 8.61 33.85
N SER A 261 -11.89 9.00 34.98
CA SER A 261 -11.17 9.16 36.25
C SER A 261 -10.66 7.84 36.83
N GLN A 262 -11.30 6.72 36.49
CA GLN A 262 -10.93 5.38 36.95
C GLN A 262 -9.94 4.68 36.00
N GLN A 263 -9.89 5.08 34.73
CA GLN A 263 -8.99 4.50 33.73
C GLN A 263 -7.52 4.88 34.01
N PRO A 264 -6.61 3.90 34.15
CA PRO A 264 -5.18 4.18 34.27
C PRO A 264 -4.65 4.86 33.00
N GLY A 265 -3.92 5.96 33.15
CA GLY A 265 -3.35 6.68 32.02
C GLY A 265 -2.73 8.03 32.43
N GLU A 266 -2.02 8.66 31.49
CA GLU A 266 -1.31 9.92 31.69
C GLU A 266 -2.21 11.03 32.25
N HIS A 267 -3.47 11.10 31.79
CA HIS A 267 -4.43 12.14 32.19
C HIS A 267 -5.37 11.73 33.33
N GLN A 268 -5.17 10.56 33.96
CA GLN A 268 -6.06 10.07 35.01
C GLN A 268 -6.19 11.06 36.17
N ALA A 269 -5.08 11.63 36.64
CA ALA A 269 -5.07 12.60 37.73
C ALA A 269 -5.89 13.86 37.39
N GLN A 270 -5.84 14.30 36.14
CA GLN A 270 -6.63 15.43 35.66
C GLN A 270 -8.13 15.10 35.65
N TYR A 271 -8.52 13.92 35.16
CA TYR A 271 -9.92 13.48 35.20
C TYR A 271 -10.43 13.28 36.64
N LYS A 272 -9.60 12.78 37.57
CA LYS A 272 -9.97 12.69 39.00
C LYS A 272 -10.19 14.07 39.63
N ALA A 273 -9.29 15.02 39.36
CA ALA A 273 -9.45 16.40 39.84
C ALA A 273 -10.69 17.08 39.25
N ALA A 274 -10.96 16.84 37.97
CA ALA A 274 -12.14 17.33 37.27
C ALA A 274 -13.43 16.79 37.87
N LEU A 275 -13.50 15.47 38.11
CA LEU A 275 -14.63 14.82 38.77
C LEU A 275 -14.89 15.40 40.17
N LEU A 276 -13.84 15.59 40.97
CA LEU A 276 -13.95 16.23 42.29
C LEU A 276 -14.47 17.67 42.17
N SER A 277 -14.00 18.43 41.17
CA SER A 277 -14.51 19.78 40.90
C SER A 277 -15.98 19.75 40.49
N THR A 278 -16.41 18.79 39.65
CA THR A 278 -17.83 18.62 39.29
C THR A 278 -18.69 18.35 40.52
N LEU A 279 -18.23 17.49 41.43
CA LEU A 279 -18.93 17.21 42.69
C LEU A 279 -18.98 18.44 43.60
N THR A 280 -17.89 19.19 43.69
CA THR A 280 -17.85 20.42 44.50
C THR A 280 -18.81 21.48 43.94
N ASP A 281 -18.79 21.68 42.62
CA ASP A 281 -19.69 22.62 41.93
C ASP A 281 -21.17 22.18 42.05
N ALA A 282 -21.43 20.87 42.05
CA ALA A 282 -22.77 20.32 42.32
C ALA A 282 -23.30 20.70 43.71
N GLY A 283 -22.44 20.68 44.74
CA GLY A 283 -22.79 21.08 46.10
C GLY A 283 -23.26 22.53 46.20
N GLU A 284 -22.84 23.41 45.28
CA GLU A 284 -23.25 24.81 45.24
C GLU A 284 -24.70 25.01 44.77
N LEU A 285 -25.25 24.01 44.07
CA LEU A 285 -26.63 24.04 43.57
C LEU A 285 -27.65 23.62 44.65
N LEU A 286 -27.17 23.05 45.76
CA LEU A 286 -27.99 22.55 46.85
C LEU A 286 -28.40 23.64 47.84
N THR A 287 -29.48 23.41 48.57
CA THR A 287 -29.87 24.30 49.69
C THR A 287 -28.79 24.31 50.78
N PRO A 288 -28.67 25.37 51.60
CA PRO A 288 -27.62 25.45 52.64
C PRO A 288 -27.57 24.24 53.58
N ARG A 289 -28.72 23.65 53.92
CA ARG A 289 -28.80 22.48 54.81
C ARG A 289 -28.34 21.19 54.12
N GLN A 290 -28.66 21.02 52.83
CA GLN A 290 -28.20 19.88 52.03
C GLN A 290 -26.70 19.97 51.73
N ARG A 291 -26.19 21.18 51.44
CA ARG A 291 -24.76 21.44 51.20
C ARG A 291 -23.88 21.01 52.37
N VAL A 292 -24.27 21.28 53.62
CA VAL A 292 -23.50 20.83 54.80
C VAL A 292 -23.33 19.31 54.85
N VAL A 293 -24.38 18.56 54.52
CA VAL A 293 -24.34 17.08 54.52
C VAL A 293 -23.56 16.58 53.31
N PHE A 294 -23.76 17.19 52.15
CA PHE A 294 -23.07 16.90 50.90
C PHE A 294 -21.55 17.09 51.04
N ASP A 295 -21.11 18.25 51.52
CA ASP A 295 -19.70 18.59 51.68
C ASP A 295 -19.01 17.64 52.67
N LYS A 296 -19.72 17.22 53.72
CA LYS A 296 -19.22 16.23 54.67
C LYS A 296 -19.02 14.85 54.02
N LEU A 297 -20.00 14.37 53.27
CA LEU A 297 -19.92 13.08 52.57
C LEU A 297 -18.82 13.08 51.50
N LEU A 298 -18.68 14.20 50.78
CA LEU A 298 -17.63 14.39 49.80
C LEU A 298 -16.23 14.38 50.45
N ALA A 299 -16.08 15.00 51.63
CA ALA A 299 -14.80 15.02 52.36
C ALA A 299 -14.42 13.66 52.96
N ASP A 300 -15.40 12.91 53.47
CA ASP A 300 -15.16 11.62 54.15
C ASP A 300 -14.79 10.49 53.17
N ASN A 301 -15.44 10.42 52.00
CA ASN A 301 -15.14 9.40 50.97
C ASN A 301 -15.48 9.90 49.55
N PRO A 302 -14.59 10.67 48.89
CA PRO A 302 -14.86 11.25 47.57
C PRO A 302 -15.17 10.21 46.49
N GLU A 303 -14.44 9.09 46.48
CA GLU A 303 -14.61 8.04 45.46
C GLU A 303 -15.93 7.26 45.67
N GLY A 304 -16.24 6.89 46.92
CA GLY A 304 -17.52 6.25 47.24
C GLY A 304 -18.72 7.16 46.98
N PHE A 305 -18.57 8.46 47.24
CA PHE A 305 -19.59 9.46 46.95
C PHE A 305 -19.82 9.60 45.44
N ALA A 306 -18.75 9.69 44.64
CA ALA A 306 -18.83 9.73 43.19
C ALA A 306 -19.52 8.48 42.59
N SER A 307 -19.17 7.31 43.11
CA SER A 307 -19.81 6.05 42.71
C SER A 307 -21.29 5.99 43.07
N ALA A 308 -21.66 6.45 44.26
CA ALA A 308 -23.07 6.49 44.70
C ALA A 308 -23.90 7.47 43.86
N LEU A 309 -23.32 8.61 43.49
CA LEU A 309 -23.96 9.56 42.59
C LEU A 309 -24.14 8.94 41.19
N LEU A 310 -23.14 8.24 40.67
CA LEU A 310 -23.28 7.49 39.41
C LEU A 310 -24.40 6.44 39.50
N GLU A 311 -24.43 5.64 40.56
CA GLU A 311 -25.50 4.65 40.77
C GLU A 311 -26.88 5.30 40.84
N ALA A 312 -27.02 6.47 41.48
CA ALA A 312 -28.29 7.19 41.52
C ALA A 312 -28.70 7.80 40.17
N THR A 313 -27.73 8.16 39.32
CA THR A 313 -28.01 8.56 37.93
C THR A 313 -28.46 7.39 37.05
N HIS A 314 -28.08 6.15 37.38
CA HIS A 314 -28.42 4.93 36.63
C HIS A 314 -29.69 4.23 37.14
N SER A 315 -29.83 4.16 38.46
CA SER A 315 -30.92 3.49 39.13
C SER A 315 -32.03 4.50 39.41
N GLY A 316 -33.17 4.33 38.75
CA GLY A 316 -34.41 5.04 39.10
C GLY A 316 -34.99 4.66 40.47
N HIS A 317 -34.15 4.35 41.46
CA HIS A 317 -34.52 3.88 42.79
C HIS A 317 -35.22 4.93 43.67
N LEU A 318 -35.48 6.13 43.13
CA LEU A 318 -36.34 7.17 43.74
C LEU A 318 -37.60 7.50 42.93
N GLY A 319 -38.03 6.63 41.99
CA GLY A 319 -39.36 6.71 41.35
C GLY A 319 -39.38 7.12 39.87
N SER A 320 -38.24 7.50 39.31
CA SER A 320 -37.94 7.50 37.87
C SER A 320 -36.45 7.76 37.75
N SER A 321 -35.74 7.11 36.83
CA SER A 321 -34.33 7.44 36.58
C SER A 321 -34.26 8.91 36.21
N PRO A 322 -33.62 9.79 37.01
CA PRO A 322 -33.58 11.21 36.70
C PRO A 322 -32.93 11.42 35.33
N CYS A 323 -32.04 10.53 34.89
CA CYS A 323 -31.29 10.62 33.65
C CYS A 323 -31.96 10.00 32.41
N TYR A 324 -33.16 9.42 32.56
CA TYR A 324 -33.91 8.82 31.46
C TYR A 324 -35.40 9.17 31.56
N LYS A 325 -35.82 10.26 30.92
CA LYS A 325 -37.24 10.47 30.59
C LYS A 325 -37.56 9.74 29.29
N GLU A 326 -38.13 8.55 29.37
CA GLU A 326 -38.83 7.95 28.22
C GLU A 326 -40.12 8.73 27.96
N ARG A 327 -40.09 9.69 27.02
CA ARG A 327 -41.31 10.14 26.34
C ARG A 327 -41.43 9.38 25.03
N LYS A 328 -42.45 8.52 24.92
CA LYS A 328 -42.83 7.83 23.67
C LYS A 328 -42.96 8.86 22.55
N GLY A 329 -42.02 8.84 21.58
CA GLY A 329 -42.12 9.58 20.31
C GLY A 329 -41.12 10.73 20.08
N GLU A 330 -40.28 11.11 21.05
CA GLU A 330 -39.28 12.17 20.87
C GLU A 330 -37.83 11.65 21.02
N ARG A 331 -36.88 12.22 20.24
CA ARG A 331 -35.44 11.92 20.38
C ARG A 331 -35.02 12.15 21.83
N ARG A 332 -34.36 11.15 22.44
CA ARG A 332 -33.82 11.17 23.82
C ARG A 332 -33.01 12.46 24.06
N LYS A 333 -33.56 13.42 24.81
CA LYS A 333 -32.76 14.48 25.42
C LYS A 333 -32.19 13.92 26.73
N GLY A 334 -30.88 14.00 26.91
CA GLY A 334 -30.25 13.74 28.21
C GLY A 334 -30.88 14.66 29.26
N VAL A 335 -31.05 14.17 30.49
CA VAL A 335 -31.48 15.05 31.58
C VAL A 335 -30.26 15.76 32.12
N GLU A 336 -30.41 17.07 32.35
CA GLU A 336 -29.35 17.91 32.88
C GLU A 336 -28.90 17.35 34.24
N LEU A 337 -27.57 17.29 34.45
CA LEU A 337 -26.99 16.76 35.67
C LEU A 337 -27.48 17.53 36.91
N LYS A 338 -27.72 18.84 36.76
CA LYS A 338 -28.30 19.71 37.78
C LYS A 338 -29.66 19.21 38.27
N ASP A 339 -30.58 18.90 37.36
CA ASP A 339 -31.92 18.42 37.71
C ASP A 339 -31.85 17.06 38.42
N ALA A 340 -30.90 16.21 38.03
CA ALA A 340 -30.66 14.92 38.67
C ALA A 340 -30.18 15.08 40.12
N ILE A 341 -29.31 16.06 40.39
CA ILE A 341 -28.78 16.35 41.74
C ILE A 341 -29.83 17.00 42.63
N GLU A 342 -30.59 17.98 42.10
CA GLU A 342 -31.63 18.68 42.85
C GLU A 342 -32.80 17.76 43.24
N SER A 343 -33.08 16.71 42.44
CA SER A 343 -34.14 15.73 42.72
C SER A 343 -33.74 14.60 43.70
N MET A 344 -32.49 14.58 44.18
CA MET A 344 -32.04 13.63 45.20
C MET A 344 -32.52 14.06 46.58
N ASP A 345 -33.81 13.87 46.87
CA ASP A 345 -34.43 14.22 48.15
C ASP A 345 -33.83 13.47 49.37
N ASN A 346 -32.97 12.47 49.15
CA ASN A 346 -32.31 11.68 50.20
C ASN A 346 -30.87 11.26 49.84
N ILE A 347 -29.97 12.23 49.60
CA ILE A 347 -28.51 11.98 49.49
C ILE A 347 -27.98 11.07 50.62
N PRO A 348 -28.40 11.20 51.90
CA PRO A 348 -27.92 10.33 52.98
C PRO A 348 -28.32 8.85 52.84
N ALA A 349 -29.49 8.55 52.25
CA ALA A 349 -30.00 7.18 52.17
C ALA A 349 -29.33 6.35 51.05
N ALA A 350 -28.74 7.00 50.05
CA ALA A 350 -28.01 6.34 48.97
C ALA A 350 -26.57 5.94 49.37
N ILE A 351 -26.06 6.44 50.50
CA ILE A 351 -24.65 6.29 50.93
C ILE A 351 -24.52 5.43 52.19
N GLU A 352 -25.62 4.90 52.74
CA GLU A 352 -25.50 3.87 53.77
C GLU A 352 -24.76 2.66 53.17
N PRO A 353 -23.61 2.25 53.75
CA PRO A 353 -22.94 1.04 53.30
C PRO A 353 -23.93 -0.11 53.49
N LYS A 354 -24.26 -0.82 52.40
CA LYS A 354 -25.03 -2.06 52.49
C LYS A 354 -24.39 -2.92 53.59
N PRO A 355 -25.15 -3.38 54.59
CA PRO A 355 -24.60 -4.24 55.62
C PRO A 355 -23.95 -5.45 54.93
N LEU A 356 -22.69 -5.72 55.27
CA LEU A 356 -21.96 -6.90 54.84
C LEU A 356 -22.90 -8.11 54.99
N THR A 357 -23.24 -8.75 53.88
CA THR A 357 -24.02 -9.99 53.93
C THR A 357 -23.24 -11.02 54.74
N GLN A 358 -23.96 -11.81 55.52
CA GLN A 358 -23.48 -12.73 56.56
C GLN A 358 -22.42 -13.77 56.12
N ASN A 359 -21.99 -13.76 54.85
CA ASN A 359 -20.98 -14.65 54.28
C ASN A 359 -19.56 -14.06 54.26
N GLN A 360 -19.31 -12.86 54.81
CA GLN A 360 -17.95 -12.29 54.92
C GLN A 360 -17.38 -12.26 56.35
N LEU A 361 -18.02 -12.94 57.31
CA LEU A 361 -17.42 -13.18 58.63
C LEU A 361 -16.54 -14.43 58.57
N VAL A 362 -15.25 -14.24 58.24
CA VAL A 362 -14.22 -15.23 58.56
C VAL A 362 -14.08 -15.26 60.09
N PRO A 363 -14.21 -16.43 60.75
CA PRO A 363 -14.00 -16.50 62.19
C PRO A 363 -12.49 -16.41 62.46
N LEU A 364 -12.06 -15.32 63.10
CA LEU A 364 -10.77 -15.28 63.77
C LEU A 364 -10.85 -16.17 65.02
N GLY A 365 -10.45 -17.43 64.84
CA GLY A 365 -10.31 -18.41 65.91
C GLY A 365 -8.84 -18.77 66.15
N ARG A 366 -8.37 -18.36 67.33
CA ARG A 366 -7.26 -18.85 68.18
C ARG A 366 -5.86 -19.05 67.59
#